data_AF-A0A7S1DJG2-F1
#
_entry.id   AF-A0A7S1DJG2-F1
#
_cell.length_a   1.000
_cell.length_b   1.000
_cell.length_c   1.000
_cell.angle_alpha   90.00
_cell.angle_beta   90.00
_cell.angle_gamma   90.00
#
_symmetry.space_group_name_H-M   'P 1'
#
loop_
_entity.id
_entity.type
_entity.pdbx_description
1 polymer ?
#
loop_
_entity_poly.entity_id
_entity_poly.type
_entity_poly.pdbx_seq_one_letter_code
_entity_poly.pdbx_strand_id
1 'polypeptide(L)'
;VTTKGAWLGSLGRDKMTFKKVAHVGDEVCHVTLQGCVLLSLCCDSNARTHDIKSRQMLQAVERQGMRSVVSFWSGLIACALGDKDVWVLDLITGMCLATVRGHRGVVTCCALRESILVTADHE
;
A
#
# COMPACT_ATOMS: atom_id res chain seq x y z
N VAL A 1 -24.83 -5.82 2.41
CA VAL A 1 -23.67 -5.82 1.49
C VAL A 1 -22.57 -5.00 2.15
N THR A 2 -21.63 -5.67 2.81
CA THR A 2 -20.52 -5.03 3.53
C THR A 2 -19.58 -4.40 2.52
N THR A 3 -19.61 -3.08 2.41
CA THR A 3 -18.65 -2.34 1.59
C THR A 3 -17.30 -2.32 2.31
N LYS A 4 -16.42 -3.27 1.96
CA LYS A 4 -14.99 -3.20 2.31
C LYS A 4 -14.36 -1.97 1.61
N GLY A 5 -13.45 -1.28 2.28
CA GLY A 5 -12.90 -0.02 1.79
C GLY A 5 -11.99 0.68 2.80
N ALA A 6 -11.10 1.54 2.31
CA ALA A 6 -10.24 2.36 3.15
C ALA A 6 -11.01 3.61 3.61
N TRP A 7 -10.97 3.90 4.92
CA TRP A 7 -11.65 5.06 5.50
C TRP A 7 -10.64 6.03 6.08
N LEU A 8 -10.73 7.29 5.65
CA LEU A 8 -9.97 8.37 6.26
C LEU A 8 -10.80 8.98 7.39
N GLY A 9 -10.26 8.91 8.60
CA GLY A 9 -10.79 9.55 9.79
C GLY A 9 -10.09 10.88 10.06
N SER A 10 -10.84 11.93 10.39
CA SER A 10 -10.27 13.11 11.06
C SER A 10 -10.80 13.19 12.50
N LEU A 11 -9.89 13.32 13.46
CA LEU A 11 -10.21 13.54 14.87
C LEU A 11 -10.51 15.03 15.08
N GLY A 12 -11.79 15.38 15.18
CA GLY A 12 -12.23 16.65 15.75
C GLY A 12 -12.38 16.54 17.27
N ARG A 13 -12.43 17.67 17.98
CA ARG A 13 -12.57 17.72 19.45
C ARG A 13 -13.76 16.91 19.98
N ASP A 14 -14.87 16.81 19.22
CA ASP A 14 -16.10 16.14 19.67
C ASP A 14 -16.70 15.12 18.68
N LYS A 15 -16.17 15.00 17.45
CA LYS A 15 -16.71 14.08 16.42
C LYS A 15 -15.61 13.52 15.54
N MET A 16 -15.72 12.21 15.27
CA MET A 16 -14.89 11.51 14.30
C MET A 16 -15.68 11.35 13.01
N THR A 17 -15.14 11.85 11.90
CA THR A 17 -15.76 11.71 10.57
C THR A 17 -14.93 10.76 9.72
N PHE A 18 -15.56 9.70 9.23
CA PHE A 18 -14.96 8.72 8.34
C PHE A 18 -15.50 8.94 6.93
N LYS A 19 -14.60 9.04 5.95
CA LYS A 19 -14.98 9.02 4.53
C LYS A 19 -14.26 7.89 3.83
N LYS A 20 -15.00 7.18 2.98
CA LYS A 20 -14.45 6.13 2.13
C LYS A 20 -13.57 6.77 1.06
N VAL A 21 -12.28 6.45 1.05
CA VAL A 21 -11.29 7.02 0.14
C VAL A 21 -10.83 6.02 -0.92
N ALA A 22 -10.99 4.71 -0.69
CA ALA A 22 -10.54 3.72 -1.68
C ALA A 22 -11.43 2.46 -1.76
N HIS A 23 -11.47 1.91 -2.99
CA HIS A 23 -12.08 0.65 -3.45
C HIS A 23 -13.60 0.49 -3.21
N VAL A 24 -14.39 0.34 -4.27
CA VAL A 24 -15.84 0.07 -4.17
C VAL A 24 -16.10 -1.41 -4.42
N GLY A 25 -16.32 -2.19 -3.36
CA GLY A 25 -16.73 -3.59 -3.46
C GLY A 25 -15.64 -4.60 -3.06
N ASP A 26 -14.39 -4.18 -2.98
CA ASP A 26 -13.25 -5.10 -2.84
C ASP A 26 -12.57 -5.06 -1.46
N GLU A 27 -11.88 -6.14 -1.12
CA GLU A 27 -11.14 -6.29 0.13
C GLU A 27 -9.84 -5.48 0.08
N VAL A 28 -9.79 -4.42 0.88
CA VAL A 28 -8.54 -3.66 1.10
C VAL A 28 -7.69 -4.46 2.09
N CYS A 29 -6.60 -5.06 1.60
CA CYS A 29 -5.74 -5.90 2.43
C CYS A 29 -4.72 -5.06 3.22
N HIS A 30 -4.39 -3.83 2.78
CA HIS A 30 -3.46 -2.95 3.50
C HIS A 30 -3.67 -1.46 3.18
N VAL A 31 -3.40 -0.59 4.15
CA VAL A 31 -3.39 0.88 3.98
C VAL A 31 -2.18 1.49 4.67
N THR A 32 -1.57 2.51 4.07
CA THR A 32 -0.52 3.30 4.71
C THR A 32 -0.69 4.78 4.37
N LEU A 33 -0.26 5.63 5.30
CA LEU A 33 -0.40 7.08 5.22
C LEU A 33 0.97 7.73 5.43
N GLN A 34 1.37 8.57 4.49
CA GLN A 34 2.54 9.43 4.66
C GLN A 34 2.22 10.86 4.22
N GLY A 35 2.28 11.80 5.17
CA GLY A 35 1.90 13.19 4.93
C GLY A 35 0.45 13.31 4.47
N CYS A 36 0.25 13.71 3.21
CA CYS A 36 -1.08 13.84 2.59
C CYS A 36 -1.39 12.72 1.58
N VAL A 37 -0.53 11.72 1.43
CA VAL A 37 -0.73 10.62 0.48
C VAL A 37 -1.16 9.37 1.23
N LEU A 38 -2.32 8.84 0.85
CA LEU A 38 -2.82 7.55 1.29
C LEU A 38 -2.55 6.51 0.20
N LEU A 39 -1.82 5.46 0.53
CA LEU A 39 -1.69 4.28 -0.32
C LEU A 39 -2.61 3.17 0.21
N SER A 40 -3.44 2.62 -0.67
CA SER A 40 -4.30 1.48 -0.39
C SER A 40 -3.98 0.33 -1.32
N LEU A 41 -3.87 -0.88 -0.77
CA LEU A 41 -3.79 -2.11 -1.55
C LEU A 41 -5.07 -2.91 -1.46
N CYS A 42 -5.39 -3.57 -2.56
CA CYS A 42 -6.52 -4.44 -2.66
C CYS A 42 -6.12 -5.81 -3.21
N CYS A 43 -6.90 -6.81 -2.84
CA CYS A 43 -6.59 -8.20 -3.12
C CYS A 43 -6.81 -8.56 -4.61
N ASP A 44 -7.36 -7.60 -5.39
CA ASP A 44 -7.44 -7.58 -6.85
C ASP A 44 -6.10 -7.22 -7.54
N SER A 45 -5.02 -7.05 -6.77
CA SER A 45 -3.68 -6.67 -7.24
C SER A 45 -3.53 -5.19 -7.62
N ASN A 46 -4.46 -4.33 -7.19
CA ASN A 46 -4.37 -2.89 -7.39
C ASN A 46 -3.83 -2.16 -6.16
N ALA A 47 -2.73 -1.43 -6.35
CA ALA A 47 -2.34 -0.32 -5.49
C ALA A 47 -3.03 0.96 -5.98
N ARG A 48 -3.59 1.74 -5.06
CA ARG A 48 -4.10 3.08 -5.38
C ARG A 48 -3.54 4.09 -4.42
N THR A 49 -3.06 5.21 -4.95
CA THR A 49 -2.67 6.37 -4.15
C THR A 49 -3.66 7.50 -4.27
N HIS A 50 -3.97 8.12 -3.14
CA HIS A 50 -4.92 9.21 -3.04
C HIS A 50 -4.27 10.37 -2.31
N ASP A 51 -4.47 11.59 -2.81
CA ASP A 51 -4.17 12.79 -2.05
C ASP A 51 -5.36 13.12 -1.15
N ILE A 52 -5.08 13.25 0.14
CA ILE A 52 -6.05 13.53 1.18
C ILE A 52 -6.59 14.95 1.09
N LYS A 53 -5.75 15.92 0.70
CA LYS A 53 -6.14 17.33 0.63
C LYS A 53 -7.10 17.57 -0.52
N SER A 54 -6.72 17.13 -1.71
CA SER A 54 -7.58 17.23 -2.90
C SER A 54 -8.69 16.18 -2.93
N ARG A 55 -8.56 15.10 -2.14
CA ARG A 55 -9.45 13.92 -2.14
C ARG A 55 -9.55 13.25 -3.50
N GLN A 56 -8.49 13.36 -4.32
CA GLN A 56 -8.44 12.75 -5.64
C GLN A 56 -7.52 11.54 -5.62
N MET A 57 -7.87 10.55 -6.45
CA MET A 57 -6.94 9.48 -6.79
C MET A 57 -5.82 10.10 -7.62
N LEU A 58 -4.59 9.97 -7.14
CA LEU A 58 -3.40 10.39 -7.87
C LEU A 58 -3.03 9.35 -8.92
N GLN A 59 -3.11 8.07 -8.55
CA GLN A 59 -2.64 6.99 -9.39
C GLN A 59 -3.21 5.63 -8.99
N ALA A 60 -3.36 4.74 -9.96
CA ALA A 60 -3.56 3.32 -9.77
C ALA A 60 -2.38 2.56 -10.37
N VAL A 61 -1.69 1.78 -9.54
CA VAL A 61 -0.64 0.84 -9.96
C VAL A 61 -1.30 -0.54 -10.00
N GLU A 62 -1.54 -1.03 -11.20
CA GLU A 62 -2.01 -2.39 -11.44
C GLU A 62 -0.80 -3.27 -11.70
N ARG A 63 -0.53 -4.20 -10.79
CA ARG A 63 0.51 -5.20 -10.98
C ARG A 63 -0.04 -6.54 -10.58
N GLN A 64 -0.13 -7.46 -11.53
CA GLN A 64 -0.64 -8.80 -11.25
C GLN A 64 0.14 -9.41 -10.08
N GLY A 65 -0.61 -9.85 -9.06
CA GLY A 65 -0.02 -10.45 -7.89
C GLY A 65 0.58 -9.45 -6.92
N MET A 66 -0.18 -8.48 -6.43
CA MET A 66 0.22 -7.69 -5.27
C MET A 66 -0.74 -8.01 -4.13
N ARG A 67 -0.33 -8.88 -3.20
CA ARG A 67 -1.28 -9.53 -2.29
C ARG A 67 -0.94 -9.51 -0.80
N SER A 68 0.33 -9.37 -0.42
CA SER A 68 0.70 -9.73 0.95
C SER A 68 1.03 -8.54 1.84
N VAL A 69 1.98 -7.71 1.45
CA VAL A 69 2.44 -6.60 2.31
C VAL A 69 2.85 -5.41 1.46
N VAL A 70 2.64 -4.20 2.00
CA VAL A 70 3.20 -2.98 1.41
C VAL A 70 3.75 -2.03 2.45
N SER A 71 4.83 -1.36 2.06
CA SER A 71 5.32 -0.17 2.73
C SER A 71 5.55 0.94 1.72
N PHE A 72 5.47 2.18 2.18
CA PHE A 72 5.60 3.36 1.35
C PHE A 72 6.50 4.37 2.02
N TRP A 73 7.46 4.90 1.27
CA TRP A 73 8.26 6.03 1.70
C TRP A 73 8.67 6.92 0.53
N SER A 74 8.30 8.20 0.58
CA SER A 74 8.86 9.24 -0.28
C SER A 74 8.77 8.93 -1.79
N GLY A 75 7.64 8.36 -2.23
CA GLY A 75 7.44 8.00 -3.64
C GLY A 75 7.96 6.61 -4.00
N LEU A 76 8.44 5.82 -3.05
CA LEU A 76 8.78 4.41 -3.26
C LEU A 76 7.75 3.52 -2.58
N ILE A 77 7.32 2.48 -3.30
CA ILE A 77 6.46 1.42 -2.76
C ILE A 77 7.29 0.15 -2.68
N ALA A 78 7.38 -0.46 -1.50
CA ALA A 78 7.89 -1.81 -1.34
C ALA A 78 6.72 -2.76 -1.15
N CYS A 79 6.62 -3.81 -1.95
CA CYS A 79 5.54 -4.79 -1.86
C CYS A 79 6.03 -6.23 -2.07
N ALA A 80 5.37 -7.19 -1.43
CA ALA A 80 5.65 -8.62 -1.61
C ALA A 80 4.41 -9.38 -2.11
N LEU A 81 4.63 -10.34 -3.00
CA LEU A 81 3.59 -11.17 -3.63
C LEU A 81 3.34 -12.49 -2.86
N GLY A 82 3.45 -12.53 -1.54
CA GLY A 82 3.41 -13.85 -0.86
C GLY A 82 4.47 -14.84 -1.37
N ASP A 83 5.44 -14.32 -2.11
CA ASP A 83 6.62 -14.98 -2.63
C ASP A 83 7.81 -14.57 -1.76
N LYS A 84 9.00 -15.08 -2.12
CA LYS A 84 10.27 -14.76 -1.48
C LYS A 84 10.85 -13.41 -1.95
N ASP A 85 10.28 -12.85 -3.01
CA ASP A 85 10.77 -11.66 -3.66
C ASP A 85 9.99 -10.43 -3.18
N VAL A 86 10.72 -9.36 -2.85
CA VAL A 86 10.14 -8.05 -2.53
C VAL A 86 10.42 -7.11 -3.68
N TRP A 87 9.37 -6.50 -4.23
CA TRP A 87 9.48 -5.54 -5.31
C TRP A 87 9.50 -4.12 -4.76
N VAL A 88 10.43 -3.32 -5.27
CA VAL A 88 10.49 -1.88 -5.04
C VAL A 88 10.05 -1.20 -6.32
N LEU A 89 9.01 -0.39 -6.19
CA LEU A 89 8.32 0.31 -7.26
C LEU A 89 8.49 1.81 -7.08
N ASP A 90 8.67 2.51 -8.18
CA ASP A 90 8.46 3.95 -8.22
C ASP A 90 6.96 4.22 -8.20
N LEU A 91 6.52 5.09 -7.29
CA LEU A 91 5.12 5.48 -7.18
C LEU A 91 4.70 6.11 -8.51
N ILE A 92 5.28 7.24 -8.87
CA ILE A 92 4.83 8.11 -9.97
C ILE A 92 4.68 7.36 -11.29
N THR A 93 5.64 6.52 -11.62
CA THR A 93 5.70 5.79 -12.88
C THR A 93 5.09 4.40 -12.80
N GLY A 94 4.92 3.84 -11.59
CA GLY A 94 4.48 2.46 -11.38
C GLY A 94 5.51 1.41 -11.81
N MET A 95 6.74 1.82 -12.18
CA MET A 95 7.76 0.91 -12.69
C MET A 95 8.48 0.17 -11.55
N CYS A 96 8.93 -1.07 -11.83
CA CYS A 96 9.89 -1.73 -10.94
C CYS A 96 11.22 -0.98 -10.98
N LEU A 97 11.68 -0.53 -9.83
CA LEU A 97 13.03 -0.05 -9.65
C LEU A 97 13.96 -1.20 -9.26
N ALA A 98 13.50 -2.11 -8.40
CA ALA A 98 14.30 -3.24 -7.93
C ALA A 98 13.45 -4.45 -7.51
N THR A 99 14.11 -5.60 -7.50
CA THR A 99 13.60 -6.83 -6.89
C THR A 99 14.62 -7.32 -5.87
N VAL A 100 14.24 -7.28 -4.59
CA VAL A 100 15.05 -7.77 -3.48
C VAL A 100 14.76 -9.25 -3.32
N ARG A 101 15.84 -10.05 -3.41
CA ARG A 101 15.81 -11.51 -3.29
C ARG A 101 16.71 -11.93 -2.14
N GLY A 102 16.37 -13.04 -1.48
CA GLY A 102 17.18 -13.60 -0.40
C GLY A 102 16.38 -14.32 0.67
N HIS A 103 15.09 -13.99 0.81
CA HIS A 103 14.17 -14.71 1.70
C HIS A 103 14.05 -16.16 1.27
N ARG A 104 13.88 -17.04 2.26
CA ARG A 104 13.71 -18.48 2.05
C ARG A 104 12.24 -18.87 2.17
N GLY A 105 11.46 -18.09 2.91
CA GLY A 105 10.02 -18.24 3.06
C GLY A 105 9.21 -17.11 2.44
N VAL A 106 7.91 -17.17 2.69
CA VAL A 106 6.95 -16.14 2.30
C VAL A 106 7.21 -14.89 3.13
N VAL A 107 7.40 -13.74 2.47
CA VAL A 107 7.55 -12.46 3.16
C VAL A 107 6.23 -12.11 3.87
N THR A 108 6.29 -11.92 5.19
CA THR A 108 5.13 -11.68 6.05
C THR A 108 4.97 -10.22 6.43
N CYS A 109 6.07 -9.46 6.51
CA CYS A 109 6.02 -8.03 6.74
C CYS A 109 7.18 -7.27 6.05
N CYS A 110 6.95 -5.99 5.76
CA CYS A 110 7.95 -5.10 5.21
C CYS A 110 7.75 -3.66 5.73
N ALA A 111 8.86 -2.95 5.95
CA ALA A 111 8.89 -1.55 6.34
C ALA A 111 9.95 -0.83 5.51
N LEU A 112 9.55 0.26 4.86
CA LEU A 112 10.44 1.12 4.08
C LEU A 112 10.52 2.49 4.76
N ARG A 113 11.74 2.97 4.98
CA ARG A 113 11.99 4.32 5.46
C ARG A 113 13.30 4.83 4.88
N GLU A 114 13.26 6.01 4.29
CA GLU A 114 14.39 6.63 3.59
C GLU A 114 14.94 5.68 2.53
N SER A 115 16.16 5.17 2.72
CA SER A 115 16.80 4.18 1.84
C SER A 115 16.93 2.80 2.50
N ILE A 116 16.26 2.58 3.62
CA ILE A 116 16.31 1.33 4.38
C ILE A 116 14.99 0.58 4.19
N LEU A 117 15.11 -0.61 3.61
CA LEU A 117 14.03 -1.58 3.52
C LEU A 117 14.29 -2.72 4.51
N VAL A 118 13.36 -2.92 5.44
CA VAL A 118 13.34 -4.05 6.37
C VAL A 118 12.23 -5.00 5.94
N THR A 119 12.53 -6.29 5.90
CA THR A 119 11.61 -7.34 5.44
C THR A 119 11.79 -8.56 6.33
N ALA A 120 10.70 -9.24 6.68
CA ALA A 120 10.75 -10.51 7.39
C ALA A 120 9.95 -11.57 6.63
N ASP A 121 10.46 -12.79 6.62
CA ASP A 121 9.78 -13.98 6.11
C ASP A 121 9.34 -14.92 7.25
N HIS A 122 8.74 -16.04 6.88
CA HIS A 122 8.24 -17.05 7.82
C HIS A 122 9.35 -17.97 8.37
N GLU A 123 10.58 -17.89 7.85
CA GLU A 123 11.73 -18.71 8.31
C GLU A 123 12.67 -17.93 9.23
#